data_AF-A0A173MA06-F1
#
_entry.id   AF-A0A173MA06-F1
#
_cell.length_a   1.000
_cell.length_b   1.000
_cell.length_c   1.000
_cell.angle_alpha   90.00
_cell.angle_beta   90.00
_cell.angle_gamma   90.00
#
_symmetry.space_group_name_H-M   'P 1'
#
loop_
_entity.id
_entity.type
_entity.pdbx_description
1 polymer ?
#
loop_
_entity_poly.entity_id
_entity_poly.type
_entity_poly.pdbx_seq_one_letter_code
_entity_poly.pdbx_strand_id
1 'polypeptide(L)'
;MIKAILFTAVLLGIVLPACSQTDTEKALTEKADAFMAAHQSQWDNLQQAMDSIPDTASPSRIQLYKKHPFYIAYSQYLAENGNDYAAIRSEEVKQYAVPPTALQKLTWEKSALPQEESKDDMHLMSIVFLRAFDLFSPAQLTVNMVMPYITSENNLTIEEVQRIYRQRELYGSLVYAAPASDSDRIVYVADHAFAVRFRFNLRNGMISEIAHTRYNDPAYHALQWPESITQPTTEKQQLTARITQMLWNSYAADTDAKASYTELQYKRRELVQQFNTQNKQLIVQVREQQLQTLDKGKPSLQGFKQVITEKDNLLNNADTAYYNNIAYHPKQWASVLSNAANLYMEMDTKKIINRLQANAMYSSAAYATKLSANEWEVYVVNNADAVRYTWNIQTGHVHNIGFWLKEAGL
;
A
#
# COMPACT_ATOMS: atom_id res chain seq x y z
N MET A 1 13.00 -6.10 13.30
CA MET A 1 11.62 -6.52 12.89
C MET A 1 10.80 -5.39 12.26
N ILE A 2 10.49 -4.27 12.94
CA ILE A 2 9.78 -3.11 12.34
C ILE A 2 10.50 -2.60 11.07
N LYS A 3 11.84 -2.55 11.09
CA LYS A 3 12.67 -2.23 9.92
C LYS A 3 12.51 -3.23 8.77
N ALA A 4 12.41 -4.52 9.05
CA ALA A 4 12.24 -5.58 8.03
C ALA A 4 10.80 -5.62 7.47
N ILE A 5 9.81 -5.27 8.29
CA ILE A 5 8.39 -5.18 7.88
C ILE A 5 8.17 -3.93 7.02
N LEU A 6 8.74 -2.78 7.43
CA LEU A 6 8.79 -1.59 6.58
C LEU A 6 9.63 -1.85 5.32
N PHE A 7 10.74 -2.60 5.39
CA PHE A 7 11.56 -2.99 4.24
C PHE A 7 10.74 -3.72 3.17
N THR A 8 9.93 -4.72 3.54
CA THR A 8 9.10 -5.49 2.59
C THR A 8 7.88 -4.70 2.10
N ALA A 9 7.25 -3.89 2.96
CA ALA A 9 6.15 -3.00 2.55
C ALA A 9 6.60 -1.92 1.55
N VAL A 10 7.84 -1.47 1.70
CA VAL A 10 8.46 -0.40 0.91
C VAL A 10 9.00 -0.91 -0.43
N LEU A 11 9.59 -2.11 -0.48
CA LEU A 11 10.08 -2.74 -1.73
C LEU A 11 8.97 -3.18 -2.69
N LEU A 12 7.75 -3.44 -2.19
CA LEU A 12 6.62 -3.90 -3.00
C LEU A 12 5.60 -2.80 -3.34
N GLY A 13 5.94 -1.52 -3.11
CA GLY A 13 5.07 -0.40 -3.48
C GLY A 13 3.77 -0.30 -2.67
N ILE A 14 3.73 -0.85 -1.44
CA ILE A 14 2.51 -0.93 -0.61
C ILE A 14 2.19 0.40 0.08
N VAL A 15 3.10 1.37 0.04
CA VAL A 15 2.77 2.76 0.35
C VAL A 15 2.18 3.41 -0.91
N LEU A 16 1.06 2.86 -1.39
CA LEU A 16 0.10 3.71 -2.07
C LEU A 16 -0.58 4.50 -0.94
N PRO A 17 -0.39 5.81 -0.83
CA PRO A 17 -1.21 6.58 0.09
C PRO A 17 -2.67 6.33 -0.32
N ALA A 18 -3.40 5.64 0.55
CA ALA A 18 -4.83 5.46 0.37
C ALA A 18 -5.41 6.85 0.16
N CYS A 19 -6.05 6.99 -1.01
CA CYS A 19 -6.49 8.29 -1.47
C CYS A 19 -7.81 8.55 -0.76
N SER A 20 -7.89 9.62 0.02
CA SER A 20 -9.13 10.05 0.66
C SER A 20 -10.14 10.41 -0.42
N GLN A 21 -11.24 9.65 -0.50
CA GLN A 21 -12.25 9.79 -1.55
C GLN A 21 -13.41 10.69 -1.11
N THR A 22 -13.71 10.68 0.19
CA THR A 22 -14.80 11.44 0.80
C THR A 22 -14.28 12.63 1.60
N ASP A 23 -15.13 13.64 1.83
CA ASP A 23 -14.78 14.80 2.66
C ASP A 23 -14.48 14.39 4.11
N THR A 24 -15.13 13.33 4.61
CA THR A 24 -14.84 12.75 5.92
C THR A 24 -13.45 12.11 6.00
N GLU A 25 -13.03 11.38 4.96
CA GLU A 25 -11.66 10.84 4.88
C GLU A 25 -10.62 11.95 4.78
N LYS A 26 -10.91 13.01 4.03
CA LYS A 26 -10.02 14.18 3.90
C LYS A 26 -9.84 14.88 5.25
N ALA A 27 -10.93 15.19 5.95
CA ALA A 27 -10.86 15.83 7.26
C ALA A 27 -10.06 14.99 8.28
N LEU A 28 -10.23 13.66 8.30
CA LEU A 28 -9.46 12.80 9.20
C LEU A 28 -7.98 12.69 8.78
N THR A 29 -7.70 12.70 7.47
CA THR A 29 -6.34 12.78 6.92
C THR A 29 -5.65 14.07 7.34
N GLU A 30 -6.32 15.21 7.27
CA GLU A 30 -5.79 16.51 7.72
C GLU A 30 -5.48 16.51 9.22
N LYS A 31 -6.35 15.92 10.05
CA LYS A 31 -6.07 15.73 11.48
C LYS A 31 -4.81 14.88 11.70
N ALA A 32 -4.65 13.79 10.95
CA ALA A 32 -3.48 12.92 11.04
C ALA A 32 -2.20 13.62 10.55
N ASP A 33 -2.28 14.41 9.49
CA ASP A 33 -1.20 15.24 8.98
C ASP A 33 -0.75 16.29 10.01
N ALA A 34 -1.71 17.00 10.60
CA ALA A 34 -1.44 17.97 11.66
C ALA A 34 -0.81 17.32 12.89
N PHE A 35 -1.32 16.15 13.32
CA PHE A 35 -0.74 15.38 14.43
C PHE A 35 0.72 15.00 14.14
N MET A 36 0.99 14.39 12.98
CA MET A 36 2.33 13.94 12.61
C MET A 36 3.31 15.09 12.46
N ALA A 37 2.87 16.23 11.92
CA ALA A 37 3.69 17.44 11.82
C ALA A 37 4.04 18.01 13.21
N ALA A 38 3.06 18.11 14.11
CA ALA A 38 3.27 18.63 15.45
C ALA A 38 4.20 17.75 16.31
N HIS A 39 4.24 16.45 16.04
CA HIS A 39 5.01 15.46 16.82
C HIS A 39 6.22 14.89 16.07
N GLN A 40 6.62 15.49 14.95
CA GLN A 40 7.72 15.01 14.11
C GLN A 40 9.03 14.86 14.89
N SER A 41 9.44 15.88 15.65
CA SER A 41 10.68 15.82 16.45
C SER A 41 10.64 14.70 17.50
N GLN A 42 9.47 14.44 18.08
CA GLN A 42 9.30 13.35 19.04
C GLN A 42 9.35 11.98 18.35
N TRP A 43 8.78 11.85 17.14
CA TRP A 43 8.94 10.64 16.34
C TRP A 43 10.41 10.39 15.99
N ASP A 44 11.11 11.41 15.50
CA ASP A 44 12.51 11.29 15.09
C ASP A 44 13.39 10.88 16.29
N ASN A 45 13.14 11.44 17.48
CA ASN A 45 13.80 11.04 18.73
C ASN A 45 13.49 9.59 19.13
N LEU A 46 12.22 9.16 19.01
CA LEU A 46 11.82 7.79 19.29
C LEU A 46 12.50 6.81 18.34
N GLN A 47 12.56 7.14 17.05
CA GLN A 47 13.21 6.33 16.03
C GLN A 47 14.70 6.17 16.32
N GLN A 48 15.41 7.24 16.67
CA GLN A 48 16.82 7.18 17.08
C GLN A 48 17.02 6.31 18.34
N ALA A 49 16.14 6.46 19.33
CA ALA A 49 16.22 5.67 20.56
C ALA A 49 15.97 4.17 20.27
N MET A 50 14.99 3.82 19.44
CA MET A 50 14.74 2.44 19.02
C MET A 50 15.92 1.86 18.24
N ASP A 51 16.56 2.67 17.40
CA ASP A 51 17.71 2.29 16.58
C ASP A 51 18.97 1.99 17.39
N SER A 52 19.10 2.60 18.58
CA SER A 52 20.20 2.32 19.51
C SER A 52 20.08 0.99 20.25
N ILE A 53 18.89 0.35 20.22
CA ILE A 53 18.64 -0.94 20.86
C ILE A 53 18.79 -2.05 19.82
N PRO A 54 19.42 -3.21 20.11
CA PRO A 54 19.47 -4.33 19.18
C PRO A 54 18.08 -4.84 18.77
N ASP A 55 17.95 -5.33 17.53
CA ASP A 55 16.68 -5.87 16.99
C ASP A 55 16.15 -7.09 17.76
N THR A 56 17.00 -7.77 18.53
CA THR A 56 16.68 -8.92 19.38
C THR A 56 16.15 -8.54 20.77
N ALA A 57 16.20 -7.27 21.17
CA ALA A 57 15.75 -6.79 22.48
C ALA A 57 14.33 -6.19 22.42
N SER A 58 13.39 -6.94 21.83
CA SER A 58 12.01 -6.51 21.58
C SER A 58 11.24 -6.06 22.84
N PRO A 59 11.33 -6.74 24.01
CA PRO A 59 10.65 -6.27 25.23
C PRO A 59 11.14 -4.90 25.71
N SER A 60 12.45 -4.63 25.60
CA SER A 60 13.05 -3.35 25.98
C SER A 60 12.61 -2.21 25.04
N ARG A 61 12.47 -2.49 23.74
CA ARG A 61 11.93 -1.53 22.77
C ARG A 61 10.47 -1.19 23.06
N ILE A 62 9.66 -2.18 23.44
CA ILE A 62 8.25 -1.97 23.80
C ILE A 62 8.11 -1.09 25.03
N GLN A 63 8.86 -1.39 26.09
CA GLN A 63 8.86 -0.55 27.29
C GLN A 63 9.34 0.87 27.01
N LEU A 64 10.34 1.03 26.12
CA LEU A 64 10.86 2.33 25.71
C LEU A 64 9.76 3.14 25.03
N TYR A 65 9.14 2.62 23.97
CA TYR A 65 8.17 3.43 23.22
C TYR A 65 6.93 3.73 24.06
N LYS A 66 6.45 2.80 24.91
CA LYS A 66 5.25 3.03 25.74
C LYS A 66 5.39 4.22 26.70
N LYS A 67 6.62 4.53 27.11
CA LYS A 67 6.95 5.67 27.98
C LYS A 67 7.34 6.93 27.20
N HIS A 68 7.50 6.83 25.89
CA HIS A 68 7.96 7.93 25.07
C HIS A 68 6.84 8.96 24.86
N PRO A 69 7.13 10.28 24.90
CA PRO A 69 6.12 11.33 24.69
C PRO A 69 5.28 11.14 23.43
N PHE A 70 5.92 10.72 22.34
CA PHE A 70 5.25 10.41 21.08
C PHE A 70 4.13 9.37 21.23
N TYR A 71 4.39 8.25 21.91
CA TYR A 71 3.41 7.18 22.07
C TYR A 71 2.23 7.61 22.93
N ILE A 72 2.49 8.41 23.97
CA ILE A 72 1.46 8.97 24.85
C ILE A 72 0.53 9.88 24.02
N ALA A 73 1.12 10.80 23.23
CA ALA A 73 0.36 11.68 22.35
C ALA A 73 -0.42 10.91 21.27
N TYR A 74 0.18 9.87 20.69
CA TYR A 74 -0.47 9.04 19.67
C TYR A 74 -1.64 8.25 20.27
N SER A 75 -1.50 7.72 21.48
CA SER A 75 -2.58 7.04 22.20
C SER A 75 -3.76 7.97 22.47
N GLN A 76 -3.48 9.22 22.87
CA GLN A 76 -4.51 10.25 23.07
C GLN A 76 -5.20 10.62 21.76
N TYR A 77 -4.43 10.83 20.69
CA TYR A 77 -4.96 11.11 19.36
C TYR A 77 -5.94 10.02 18.89
N LEU A 78 -5.60 8.73 19.08
CA LEU A 78 -6.51 7.63 18.73
C LEU A 78 -7.70 7.52 19.66
N ALA A 79 -7.58 7.86 20.94
CA ALA A 79 -8.71 7.90 21.85
C ALA A 79 -9.75 8.94 21.41
N GLU A 80 -9.28 10.11 20.97
CA GLU A 80 -10.11 11.23 20.48
C GLU A 80 -10.74 10.94 19.11
N ASN A 81 -9.98 10.36 18.18
CA ASN A 81 -10.40 10.21 16.77
C ASN A 81 -10.82 8.77 16.39
N GLY A 82 -10.73 7.81 17.32
CA GLY A 82 -10.97 6.39 17.02
C GLY A 82 -12.40 6.08 16.57
N ASN A 83 -13.40 6.86 16.98
CA ASN A 83 -14.77 6.73 16.48
C ASN A 83 -14.88 7.15 15.00
N ASP A 84 -14.24 8.27 14.63
CA ASP A 84 -14.21 8.75 13.24
C ASP A 84 -13.54 7.69 12.34
N TYR A 85 -12.41 7.12 12.79
CA TYR A 85 -11.74 6.03 12.09
C TYR A 85 -12.63 4.80 11.93
N ALA A 86 -13.29 4.35 12.99
CA ALA A 86 -14.15 3.18 12.90
C ALA A 86 -15.38 3.41 12.02
N ALA A 87 -15.97 4.61 12.03
CA ALA A 87 -17.09 4.94 11.16
C ALA A 87 -16.68 4.84 9.68
N ILE A 88 -15.60 5.54 9.30
CA ILE A 88 -15.11 5.55 7.91
C ILE A 88 -14.68 4.15 7.47
N ARG A 89 -13.84 3.47 8.25
CA ARG A 89 -13.37 2.12 7.92
C ARG A 89 -14.51 1.11 7.88
N SER A 90 -15.56 1.26 8.71
CA SER A 90 -16.73 0.38 8.66
C SER A 90 -17.48 0.50 7.34
N GLU A 91 -17.61 1.71 6.79
CA GLU A 91 -18.21 1.92 5.47
C GLU A 91 -17.34 1.30 4.37
N GLU A 92 -16.03 1.53 4.38
CA GLU A 92 -15.11 0.94 3.41
C GLU A 92 -15.11 -0.60 3.46
N VAL A 93 -15.23 -1.20 4.65
CA VAL A 93 -15.26 -2.66 4.80
C VAL A 93 -16.46 -3.31 4.12
N LYS A 94 -17.60 -2.62 3.98
CA LYS A 94 -18.83 -3.19 3.40
C LYS A 94 -18.66 -3.63 1.95
N GLN A 95 -17.67 -3.08 1.22
CA GLN A 95 -17.41 -3.47 -0.16
C GLN A 95 -16.92 -4.91 -0.30
N TYR A 96 -16.26 -5.45 0.74
CA TYR A 96 -15.63 -6.76 0.71
C TYR A 96 -16.63 -7.88 0.99
N ALA A 97 -16.48 -8.98 0.25
CA ALA A 97 -17.23 -10.19 0.50
C ALA A 97 -16.81 -10.86 1.82
N VAL A 98 -17.74 -11.62 2.40
CA VAL A 98 -17.41 -12.58 3.46
C VAL A 98 -16.54 -13.71 2.91
N PRO A 99 -15.60 -14.26 3.70
CA PRO A 99 -14.72 -15.33 3.24
C PRO A 99 -15.54 -16.59 2.87
N PRO A 100 -15.22 -17.28 1.76
CA PRO A 100 -15.92 -18.50 1.38
C PRO A 100 -15.78 -19.56 2.48
N THR A 101 -16.82 -20.36 2.68
CA THR A 101 -16.88 -21.38 3.75
C THR A 101 -15.67 -22.33 3.70
N ALA A 102 -15.21 -22.68 2.49
CA ALA A 102 -14.08 -23.57 2.31
C ALA A 102 -12.75 -22.95 2.77
N LEU A 103 -12.55 -21.63 2.60
CA LEU A 103 -11.39 -20.91 3.15
C LEU A 103 -11.38 -20.92 4.68
N GLN A 104 -12.54 -20.74 5.30
CA GLN A 104 -12.67 -20.74 6.76
C GLN A 104 -12.32 -22.11 7.37
N LYS A 105 -12.50 -23.20 6.61
CA LYS A 105 -12.26 -24.59 7.03
C LYS A 105 -10.81 -25.05 6.85
N LEU A 106 -9.95 -24.25 6.24
CA LEU A 106 -8.54 -24.61 6.09
C LEU A 106 -7.83 -24.72 7.45
N THR A 107 -6.68 -25.39 7.44
CA THR A 107 -5.78 -25.41 8.59
C THR A 107 -5.02 -24.09 8.65
N TRP A 108 -5.05 -23.44 9.81
CA TRP A 108 -4.42 -22.14 10.03
C TRP A 108 -3.32 -22.26 11.10
N GLU A 109 -2.09 -22.01 10.69
CA GLU A 109 -0.91 -22.00 11.54
C GLU A 109 -0.73 -20.60 12.12
N LYS A 110 -0.57 -20.52 13.45
CA LYS A 110 -0.30 -19.24 14.11
C LYS A 110 1.11 -18.83 13.74
N SER A 111 1.27 -17.63 13.19
CA SER A 111 2.59 -17.12 12.87
C SER A 111 3.39 -16.90 14.16
N ALA A 112 4.67 -17.28 14.14
CA ALA A 112 5.61 -17.04 15.23
C ALA A 112 6.08 -15.57 15.32
N LEU A 113 5.31 -14.64 14.74
CA LEU A 113 5.50 -13.21 14.98
C LEU A 113 5.46 -12.96 16.50
N PRO A 114 6.43 -12.25 17.08
CA PRO A 114 6.45 -11.92 18.49
C PRO A 114 5.10 -11.32 18.89
N GLN A 115 4.32 -12.03 19.70
CA GLN A 115 3.06 -11.53 20.29
C GLN A 115 3.30 -10.45 21.35
N GLU A 116 4.49 -9.88 21.39
CA GLU A 116 4.97 -9.02 22.48
C GLU A 116 4.19 -7.71 22.57
N GLU A 117 3.49 -7.34 21.51
CA GLU A 117 2.44 -6.33 21.52
C GLU A 117 1.11 -7.06 21.80
N SER A 118 0.88 -7.36 23.08
CA SER A 118 -0.28 -8.11 23.56
C SER A 118 -1.57 -7.32 23.39
N LYS A 119 -2.68 -8.07 23.23
CA LYS A 119 -4.09 -7.74 22.96
C LYS A 119 -4.74 -6.44 23.49
N ASP A 120 -4.06 -5.65 24.31
CA ASP A 120 -4.62 -4.48 25.02
C ASP A 120 -3.88 -3.16 24.71
N ASP A 121 -2.81 -3.17 23.90
CA ASP A 121 -2.00 -1.97 23.60
C ASP A 121 -2.03 -1.59 22.12
N MET A 122 -1.90 -0.29 21.83
CA MET A 122 -1.70 0.22 20.47
C MET A 122 -0.33 -0.20 19.95
N HIS A 123 -0.29 -0.91 18.83
CA HIS A 123 0.97 -1.26 18.17
C HIS A 123 1.52 -0.03 17.46
N LEU A 124 2.80 0.32 17.63
CA LEU A 124 3.39 1.47 16.92
C LEU A 124 3.27 1.31 15.39
N MET A 125 3.19 0.07 14.90
CA MET A 125 2.94 -0.24 13.49
C MET A 125 1.62 0.37 12.98
N SER A 126 0.59 0.50 13.82
CA SER A 126 -0.72 1.05 13.42
C SER A 126 -0.65 2.47 12.87
N ILE A 127 0.43 3.21 13.16
CA ILE A 127 0.64 4.57 12.69
C ILE A 127 0.65 4.67 11.16
N VAL A 128 1.11 3.61 10.47
CA VAL A 128 1.14 3.55 9.01
C VAL A 128 -0.27 3.52 8.41
N PHE A 129 -1.29 3.24 9.22
CA PHE A 129 -2.69 3.19 8.81
C PHE A 129 -3.48 4.44 9.15
N LEU A 130 -2.88 5.51 9.68
CA LEU A 130 -3.61 6.75 9.97
C LEU A 130 -4.25 7.38 8.73
N ARG A 131 -3.72 7.05 7.54
CA ARG A 131 -4.23 7.50 6.23
C ARG A 131 -4.83 6.36 5.42
N ALA A 132 -4.96 5.16 6.00
CA ALA A 132 -5.52 3.97 5.37
C ALA A 132 -6.92 3.69 5.90
N PHE A 133 -7.90 3.78 5.01
CA PHE A 133 -9.32 3.58 5.31
C PHE A 133 -9.86 2.25 4.77
N ASP A 134 -9.25 1.69 3.73
CA ASP A 134 -9.57 0.37 3.21
C ASP A 134 -8.78 -0.76 3.92
N LEU A 135 -9.17 -2.02 3.65
CA LEU A 135 -8.48 -3.20 4.18
C LEU A 135 -7.32 -3.69 3.31
N PHE A 136 -7.16 -3.17 2.10
CA PHE A 136 -6.16 -3.64 1.16
C PHE A 136 -4.75 -3.33 1.67
N SER A 137 -4.49 -2.11 2.13
CA SER A 137 -3.17 -1.75 2.69
C SER A 137 -2.80 -2.57 3.94
N PRO A 138 -3.67 -2.70 4.97
CA PRO A 138 -3.42 -3.60 6.11
C PRO A 138 -3.20 -5.06 5.69
N ALA A 139 -3.96 -5.57 4.71
CA ALA A 139 -3.82 -6.92 4.21
C ALA A 139 -2.45 -7.15 3.57
N GLN A 140 -2.02 -6.27 2.67
CA GLN A 140 -0.72 -6.35 2.02
C GLN A 140 0.44 -6.23 3.02
N LEU A 141 0.32 -5.34 4.03
CA LEU A 141 1.34 -5.26 5.09
C LEU A 141 1.44 -6.59 5.84
N THR A 142 0.30 -7.16 6.25
CA THR A 142 0.26 -8.39 7.04
C THR A 142 0.86 -9.58 6.28
N VAL A 143 0.57 -9.71 4.98
CA VAL A 143 1.18 -10.76 4.13
C VAL A 143 2.70 -10.66 4.15
N ASN A 144 3.23 -9.44 4.04
CA ASN A 144 4.67 -9.23 4.02
C ASN A 144 5.33 -9.37 5.39
N MET A 145 4.57 -9.19 6.48
CA MET A 145 5.03 -9.52 7.83
C MET A 145 5.24 -11.02 8.01
N VAL A 146 4.36 -11.86 7.44
CA VAL A 146 4.42 -13.32 7.61
C VAL A 146 5.34 -14.01 6.59
N MET A 147 5.62 -13.40 5.44
CA MET A 147 6.39 -14.04 4.37
C MET A 147 7.76 -14.59 4.80
N PRO A 148 8.56 -13.89 5.64
CA PRO A 148 9.82 -14.45 6.15
C PRO A 148 9.62 -15.70 7.02
N TYR A 149 8.53 -15.78 7.77
CA TYR A 149 8.19 -16.95 8.60
C TYR A 149 7.77 -18.12 7.72
N ILE A 150 6.87 -17.89 6.76
CA ILE A 150 6.48 -18.92 5.77
C ILE A 150 7.72 -19.45 5.04
N THR A 151 8.63 -18.56 4.63
CA THR A 151 9.89 -18.93 3.98
C THR A 151 10.74 -19.83 4.88
N SER A 152 10.96 -19.41 6.14
CA SER A 152 11.81 -20.13 7.09
C SER A 152 11.21 -21.45 7.55
N GLU A 153 9.91 -21.49 7.85
CA GLU A 153 9.20 -22.67 8.35
C GLU A 153 9.10 -23.77 7.29
N ASN A 154 9.04 -23.39 6.01
CA ASN A 154 8.95 -24.31 4.89
C ASN A 154 10.30 -24.56 4.19
N ASN A 155 11.40 -23.97 4.66
CA ASN A 155 12.73 -24.03 4.04
C ASN A 155 12.71 -23.70 2.53
N LEU A 156 11.95 -22.67 2.14
CA LEU A 156 11.79 -22.33 0.72
C LEU A 156 13.09 -21.83 0.11
N THR A 157 13.36 -22.21 -1.14
CA THR A 157 14.51 -21.69 -1.88
C THR A 157 14.27 -20.24 -2.33
N ILE A 158 15.34 -19.55 -2.74
CA ILE A 158 15.25 -18.19 -3.28
C ILE A 158 14.33 -18.17 -4.51
N GLU A 159 14.42 -19.19 -5.37
CA GLU A 159 13.60 -19.33 -6.57
C GLU A 159 12.11 -19.48 -6.23
N GLU A 160 11.77 -20.25 -5.20
CA GLU A 160 10.39 -20.40 -4.74
C GLU A 160 9.83 -19.10 -4.17
N VAL A 161 10.62 -18.41 -3.35
CA VAL A 161 10.24 -17.09 -2.80
C VAL A 161 10.04 -16.08 -3.93
N GLN A 162 10.94 -16.05 -4.93
CA GLN A 162 10.77 -15.21 -6.11
C GLN A 162 9.51 -15.56 -6.90
N ARG A 163 9.19 -16.84 -7.06
CA ARG A 163 7.96 -17.28 -7.74
C ARG A 163 6.70 -16.75 -7.03
N ILE A 164 6.66 -16.82 -5.70
CA ILE A 164 5.54 -16.28 -4.91
C ILE A 164 5.38 -14.78 -5.16
N TYR A 165 6.47 -14.01 -5.10
CA TYR A 165 6.40 -12.57 -5.36
C TYR A 165 5.96 -12.25 -6.79
N ARG A 166 6.45 -12.99 -7.79
CA ARG A 166 6.03 -12.82 -9.20
C ARG A 166 4.54 -13.14 -9.39
N GLN A 167 4.05 -14.22 -8.79
CA GLN A 167 2.63 -14.58 -8.85
C GLN A 167 1.76 -13.49 -8.23
N ARG A 168 2.13 -12.97 -7.06
CA ARG A 168 1.40 -11.87 -6.41
C ARG A 168 1.42 -10.60 -7.25
N GLU A 169 2.56 -10.25 -7.86
CA GLU A 169 2.68 -9.09 -8.74
C GLU A 169 1.77 -9.22 -9.98
N LEU A 170 1.77 -10.39 -10.60
CA LEU A 170 1.07 -10.63 -11.86
C LEU A 170 -0.45 -10.73 -11.69
N TYR A 171 -0.89 -11.47 -10.66
CA TYR A 171 -2.28 -11.90 -10.51
C TYR A 171 -2.99 -11.26 -9.31
N GLY A 172 -2.25 -10.57 -8.43
CA GLY A 172 -2.80 -9.83 -7.31
C GLY A 172 -3.16 -10.70 -6.10
N SER A 173 -4.09 -10.20 -5.29
CA SER A 173 -4.61 -10.87 -4.10
C SER A 173 -6.09 -10.59 -3.93
N LEU A 174 -6.80 -11.52 -3.30
CA LEU A 174 -8.19 -11.36 -2.88
C LEU A 174 -8.26 -11.02 -1.39
N VAL A 175 -9.15 -10.10 -1.02
CA VAL A 175 -9.36 -9.67 0.38
C VAL A 175 -10.81 -9.91 0.78
N TYR A 176 -11.02 -10.66 1.86
CA TYR A 176 -12.34 -10.91 2.44
C TYR A 176 -12.39 -10.41 3.87
N ALA A 177 -13.58 -10.06 4.34
CA ALA A 177 -13.77 -9.58 5.71
C ALA A 177 -15.01 -10.19 6.35
N ALA A 178 -14.89 -10.58 7.61
CA ALA A 178 -16.01 -11.04 8.44
C ALA A 178 -16.08 -10.22 9.73
N PRO A 179 -17.29 -9.95 10.27
CA PRO A 179 -17.43 -9.30 11.57
C PRO A 179 -16.88 -10.18 12.70
N ALA A 180 -16.05 -9.60 13.57
CA ALA A 180 -15.66 -10.22 14.86
C ALA A 180 -16.35 -9.53 16.04
N SER A 181 -16.46 -8.21 15.99
CA SER A 181 -17.16 -7.35 16.93
C SER A 181 -17.57 -6.05 16.21
N ASP A 182 -18.19 -5.11 16.91
CA ASP A 182 -18.52 -3.81 16.31
C ASP A 182 -17.27 -3.08 15.80
N SER A 183 -16.15 -3.22 16.51
CA SER A 183 -14.88 -2.53 16.22
C SER A 183 -13.81 -3.40 15.56
N ASP A 184 -14.03 -4.71 15.43
CA ASP A 184 -13.06 -5.63 14.85
C ASP A 184 -13.59 -6.37 13.62
N ARG A 185 -12.69 -6.63 12.68
CA ARG A 185 -12.92 -7.52 11.54
C ARG A 185 -11.89 -8.63 11.53
N ILE A 186 -12.33 -9.85 11.19
CA ILE A 186 -11.40 -10.89 10.74
C ILE A 186 -11.22 -10.69 9.25
N VAL A 187 -9.99 -10.36 8.86
CA VAL A 187 -9.58 -10.12 7.48
C VAL A 187 -8.84 -11.35 6.98
N TYR A 188 -9.17 -11.77 5.76
CA TYR A 188 -8.50 -12.83 5.04
C TYR A 188 -7.92 -12.24 3.76
N VAL A 189 -6.66 -12.53 3.49
CA VAL A 189 -5.99 -12.13 2.26
C VAL A 189 -5.35 -13.36 1.64
N ALA A 190 -5.64 -13.58 0.36
CA ALA A 190 -5.25 -14.78 -0.38
C ALA A 190 -4.51 -14.40 -1.65
N ASP A 191 -3.37 -15.05 -1.91
CA ASP A 191 -2.70 -15.04 -3.21
C ASP A 191 -2.75 -16.45 -3.84
N HIS A 192 -2.07 -16.73 -4.94
CA HIS A 192 -2.12 -18.08 -5.53
C HIS A 192 -1.28 -19.12 -4.77
N ALA A 193 -0.51 -18.74 -3.75
CA ALA A 193 0.38 -19.61 -3.02
C ALA A 193 -0.12 -19.95 -1.59
N PHE A 194 -0.75 -18.99 -0.91
CA PHE A 194 -1.29 -19.16 0.44
C PHE A 194 -2.30 -18.07 0.82
N ALA A 195 -2.97 -18.25 1.96
CA ALA A 195 -3.75 -17.19 2.60
C ALA A 195 -3.25 -16.85 3.99
N VAL A 196 -3.52 -15.60 4.38
CA VAL A 196 -3.26 -15.04 5.71
C VAL A 196 -4.58 -14.55 6.28
N ARG A 197 -4.83 -14.83 7.55
CA ARG A 197 -5.93 -14.24 8.32
C ARG A 197 -5.37 -13.44 9.49
N PHE A 198 -6.05 -12.37 9.83
CA PHE A 198 -5.71 -11.55 10.99
C PHE A 198 -6.95 -10.82 11.50
N ARG A 199 -6.89 -10.35 12.73
CA ARG A 199 -7.86 -9.42 13.30
C ARG A 199 -7.38 -7.99 13.07
N PHE A 200 -8.25 -7.16 12.50
CA PHE A 200 -8.02 -5.73 12.31
C PHE A 200 -9.01 -4.93 13.15
N ASN A 201 -8.49 -4.04 13.99
CA ASN A 201 -9.32 -3.12 14.77
C ASN A 201 -9.56 -1.83 13.98
N LEU A 202 -10.83 -1.53 13.71
CA LEU A 202 -11.24 -0.39 12.88
C LEU A 202 -10.98 0.95 13.57
N ARG A 203 -10.94 1.02 14.91
CA ARG A 203 -10.73 2.28 15.64
C ARG A 203 -9.26 2.71 15.61
N ASN A 204 -8.35 1.78 15.89
CA ASN A 204 -6.94 2.10 16.12
C ASN A 204 -5.98 1.51 15.08
N GLY A 205 -6.46 0.72 14.11
CA GLY A 205 -5.63 0.12 13.07
C GLY A 205 -4.74 -1.03 13.55
N MET A 206 -4.98 -1.57 14.75
CA MET A 206 -4.20 -2.68 15.30
C MET A 206 -4.41 -3.96 14.50
N ILE A 207 -3.30 -4.64 14.16
CA ILE A 207 -3.28 -5.97 13.55
C ILE A 207 -2.90 -6.98 14.63
N SER A 208 -3.71 -8.02 14.81
CA SER A 208 -3.47 -9.08 15.79
C SER A 208 -3.94 -10.45 15.29
N GLU A 209 -3.66 -11.50 16.07
CA GLU A 209 -4.12 -12.87 15.79
C GLU A 209 -3.78 -13.38 14.38
N ILE A 210 -2.59 -13.00 13.89
CA ILE A 210 -2.11 -13.36 12.55
C ILE A 210 -1.89 -14.87 12.46
N ALA A 211 -2.47 -15.48 11.44
CA ALA A 211 -2.27 -16.87 11.09
C ALA A 211 -2.23 -17.02 9.57
N HIS A 212 -1.59 -18.07 9.07
CA HIS A 212 -1.53 -18.36 7.63
C HIS A 212 -1.82 -19.82 7.35
N THR A 213 -2.19 -20.13 6.11
CA THR A 213 -2.22 -21.51 5.63
C THR A 213 -0.79 -22.00 5.40
N ARG A 214 -0.64 -23.32 5.25
CA ARG A 214 0.63 -23.88 4.76
C ARG A 214 0.87 -23.44 3.32
N TYR A 215 2.13 -23.26 2.97
CA TYR A 215 2.53 -23.10 1.58
C TYR A 215 2.23 -24.40 0.81
N ASN A 216 1.66 -24.28 -0.39
CA ASN A 216 1.25 -25.41 -1.24
C ASN A 216 0.26 -26.40 -0.59
N ASP A 217 -0.60 -25.96 0.32
CA ASP A 217 -1.65 -26.82 0.88
C ASP A 217 -2.60 -27.30 -0.24
N PRO A 218 -2.74 -28.62 -0.50
CA PRO A 218 -3.66 -29.11 -1.53
C PRO A 218 -5.11 -28.68 -1.31
N ALA A 219 -5.54 -28.55 -0.05
CA ALA A 219 -6.88 -28.08 0.27
C ALA A 219 -7.08 -26.60 -0.10
N TYR A 220 -6.01 -25.80 -0.01
CA TYR A 220 -5.99 -24.41 -0.45
C TYR A 220 -6.16 -24.30 -1.96
N HIS A 221 -5.37 -25.06 -2.73
CA HIS A 221 -5.44 -25.02 -4.19
C HIS A 221 -6.73 -25.60 -4.78
N ALA A 222 -7.46 -26.42 -4.02
CA ALA A 222 -8.77 -26.92 -4.41
C ALA A 222 -9.91 -25.90 -4.20
N LEU A 223 -9.64 -24.74 -3.59
CA LEU A 223 -10.65 -23.72 -3.33
C LEU A 223 -11.16 -23.09 -4.64
N GLN A 224 -12.47 -22.91 -4.69
CA GLN A 224 -13.11 -22.00 -5.64
C GLN A 224 -13.14 -20.61 -5.01
N TRP A 225 -12.59 -19.63 -5.70
CA TRP A 225 -12.42 -18.26 -5.21
C TRP A 225 -13.51 -17.35 -5.76
N PRO A 226 -14.51 -16.96 -4.96
CA PRO A 226 -15.51 -15.98 -5.37
C PRO A 226 -14.90 -14.57 -5.41
N GLU A 227 -15.61 -13.63 -6.02
CA GLU A 227 -15.22 -12.22 -6.02
C GLU A 227 -15.01 -11.69 -4.60
N SER A 228 -13.91 -10.95 -4.42
CA SER A 228 -13.52 -10.40 -3.12
C SER A 228 -14.15 -9.04 -2.82
N ILE A 229 -14.50 -8.27 -3.86
CA ILE A 229 -15.19 -6.98 -3.77
C ILE A 229 -16.53 -7.14 -4.46
N THR A 230 -17.62 -7.12 -3.70
CA THR A 230 -18.99 -7.40 -4.20
C THR A 230 -19.93 -6.21 -4.12
N GLN A 231 -19.58 -5.19 -3.33
CA GLN A 231 -20.39 -3.98 -3.15
C GLN A 231 -19.54 -2.71 -3.29
N PRO A 232 -18.90 -2.48 -4.46
CA PRO A 232 -18.15 -1.25 -4.67
C PRO A 232 -19.08 -0.03 -4.54
N THR A 233 -18.68 0.96 -3.75
CA THR A 233 -19.45 2.19 -3.51
C THR A 233 -19.01 3.34 -4.44
N THR A 234 -17.83 3.24 -5.05
CA THR A 234 -17.32 4.24 -6.02
C THR A 234 -16.96 3.62 -7.37
N GLU A 235 -16.96 4.45 -8.43
CA GLU A 235 -16.54 4.04 -9.78
C GLU A 235 -15.09 3.53 -9.80
N LYS A 236 -14.21 4.14 -8.99
CA LYS A 236 -12.84 3.66 -8.79
C LYS A 236 -12.83 2.25 -8.20
N GLN A 237 -13.58 2.01 -7.12
CA GLN A 237 -13.67 0.68 -6.51
C GLN A 237 -14.27 -0.34 -7.48
N GLN A 238 -15.22 0.05 -8.33
CA GLN A 238 -15.76 -0.82 -9.38
C GLN A 238 -14.70 -1.22 -10.40
N LEU A 239 -13.87 -0.27 -10.87
CA LEU A 239 -12.74 -0.58 -11.75
C LEU A 239 -11.72 -1.49 -11.06
N THR A 240 -11.38 -1.20 -9.80
CA THR A 240 -10.47 -2.02 -8.99
C THR A 240 -11.00 -3.46 -8.80
N ALA A 241 -12.28 -3.64 -8.50
CA ALA A 241 -12.89 -4.95 -8.35
C ALA A 241 -12.77 -5.77 -9.64
N ARG A 242 -13.15 -5.18 -10.78
CA ARG A 242 -13.13 -5.85 -12.09
C ARG A 242 -11.71 -6.24 -12.51
N ILE A 243 -10.74 -5.34 -12.37
CA ILE A 243 -9.36 -5.64 -12.78
C ILE A 243 -8.71 -6.67 -11.86
N THR A 244 -8.94 -6.60 -10.54
CA THR A 244 -8.45 -7.61 -9.58
C THR A 244 -9.01 -8.99 -9.93
N GLN A 245 -10.32 -9.09 -10.18
CA GLN A 245 -10.93 -10.37 -10.51
C GLN A 245 -10.44 -10.92 -11.87
N MET A 246 -10.30 -10.05 -12.87
CA MET A 246 -9.77 -10.45 -14.18
C MET A 246 -8.35 -10.99 -14.07
N LEU A 247 -7.46 -10.30 -13.33
CA LEU A 247 -6.09 -10.74 -13.12
C LEU A 247 -6.03 -12.05 -12.33
N TRP A 248 -6.81 -12.17 -11.26
CA TRP A 248 -6.93 -13.41 -10.48
C TRP A 248 -7.35 -14.60 -11.35
N ASN A 249 -8.40 -14.43 -12.15
CA ASN A 249 -8.94 -15.48 -13.03
C ASN A 249 -8.00 -15.84 -14.19
N SER A 250 -7.00 -15.00 -14.50
CA SER A 250 -6.01 -15.28 -15.54
C SER A 250 -4.89 -16.23 -15.10
N TYR A 251 -4.82 -16.55 -13.80
CA TYR A 251 -3.83 -17.47 -13.29
C TYR A 251 -4.04 -18.90 -13.81
N ALA A 252 -3.02 -19.43 -14.49
CA ALA A 252 -2.99 -20.80 -14.99
C ALA A 252 -1.75 -21.50 -14.41
N ALA A 253 -1.94 -22.24 -13.31
CA ALA A 253 -0.87 -22.87 -12.53
C ALA A 253 0.12 -23.69 -13.40
N ASP A 254 -0.38 -24.49 -14.33
CA ASP A 254 0.46 -25.32 -15.22
C ASP A 254 1.28 -24.51 -16.22
N THR A 255 0.79 -23.33 -16.61
CA THR A 255 1.48 -22.42 -17.54
C THR A 255 2.55 -21.62 -16.81
N ASP A 256 2.26 -21.15 -15.59
CA ASP A 256 3.17 -20.37 -14.76
C ASP A 256 4.44 -21.15 -14.38
N ALA A 257 4.31 -22.44 -14.09
CA ALA A 257 5.44 -23.31 -13.76
C ALA A 257 6.45 -23.50 -14.92
N LYS A 258 6.03 -23.24 -16.17
CA LYS A 258 6.82 -23.52 -17.39
C LYS A 258 7.20 -22.26 -18.17
N ALA A 259 6.46 -21.17 -18.02
CA ALA A 259 6.69 -19.92 -18.74
C ALA A 259 7.77 -19.07 -18.07
N SER A 260 8.53 -18.33 -18.87
CA SER A 260 9.40 -17.29 -18.35
C SER A 260 8.58 -16.13 -17.79
N TYR A 261 9.14 -15.43 -16.79
CA TYR A 261 8.49 -14.25 -16.22
C TYR A 261 8.17 -13.17 -17.26
N THR A 262 9.05 -12.99 -18.25
CA THR A 262 8.84 -12.06 -19.37
C THR A 262 7.60 -12.40 -20.18
N GLU A 263 7.38 -13.68 -20.51
CA GLU A 263 6.18 -14.12 -21.24
C GLU A 263 4.90 -13.87 -20.44
N LEU A 264 4.93 -14.12 -19.13
CA LEU A 264 3.80 -13.86 -18.25
C LEU A 264 3.47 -12.37 -18.16
N GLN A 265 4.50 -11.51 -18.10
CA GLN A 265 4.34 -10.07 -18.12
C GLN A 265 3.71 -9.56 -19.43
N TYR A 266 4.09 -10.13 -20.57
CA TYR A 266 3.45 -9.80 -21.86
C TYR A 266 1.96 -10.15 -21.86
N LYS A 267 1.60 -11.36 -21.44
CA LYS A 267 0.18 -11.79 -21.35
C LYS A 267 -0.63 -10.87 -20.43
N ARG A 268 -0.08 -10.53 -19.26
CA ARG A 268 -0.71 -9.59 -18.34
C ARG A 268 -0.93 -8.23 -18.99
N ARG A 269 0.06 -7.70 -19.71
CA ARG A 269 -0.04 -6.42 -20.42
C ARG A 269 -1.17 -6.42 -21.45
N GLU A 270 -1.32 -7.50 -22.22
CA GLU A 270 -2.40 -7.64 -23.20
C GLU A 270 -3.79 -7.62 -22.54
N LEU A 271 -3.98 -8.41 -21.47
CA LEU A 271 -5.24 -8.43 -20.70
C LEU A 271 -5.59 -7.05 -20.15
N VAL A 272 -4.60 -6.37 -19.57
CA VAL A 272 -4.75 -5.00 -19.07
C VAL A 272 -5.12 -4.01 -20.16
N GLN A 273 -4.48 -4.11 -21.33
CA GLN A 273 -4.78 -3.23 -22.46
C GLN A 273 -6.21 -3.42 -22.97
N GLN A 274 -6.69 -4.66 -23.01
CA GLN A 274 -8.08 -4.97 -23.34
C GLN A 274 -9.05 -4.39 -22.31
N PHE A 275 -8.77 -4.59 -21.01
CA PHE A 275 -9.55 -4.00 -19.92
C PHE A 275 -9.65 -2.48 -20.04
N ASN A 276 -8.51 -1.80 -20.25
CA ASN A 276 -8.46 -0.35 -20.39
C ASN A 276 -9.23 0.15 -21.60
N THR A 277 -9.21 -0.60 -22.71
CA THR A 277 -9.96 -0.27 -23.92
C THR A 277 -11.48 -0.38 -23.67
N GLN A 278 -11.91 -1.45 -23.01
CA GLN A 278 -13.33 -1.70 -22.69
C GLN A 278 -13.90 -0.70 -21.68
N ASN A 279 -13.07 -0.22 -20.74
CA ASN A 279 -13.50 0.68 -19.66
C ASN A 279 -13.02 2.13 -19.84
N LYS A 280 -12.57 2.51 -21.05
CA LYS A 280 -11.88 3.78 -21.32
C LYS A 280 -12.62 5.01 -20.78
N GLN A 281 -13.93 5.10 -21.01
CA GLN A 281 -14.73 6.24 -20.58
C GLN A 281 -14.76 6.38 -19.05
N LEU A 282 -15.03 5.28 -18.35
CA LEU A 282 -15.08 5.25 -16.88
C LEU A 282 -13.70 5.57 -16.26
N ILE A 283 -12.62 5.05 -16.86
CA ILE A 283 -11.25 5.34 -16.41
C ILE A 283 -10.94 6.83 -16.53
N VAL A 284 -11.28 7.46 -17.66
CA VAL A 284 -11.07 8.90 -17.86
C VAL A 284 -11.86 9.72 -16.85
N GLN A 285 -13.13 9.36 -16.65
CA GLN A 285 -14.01 10.01 -15.69
C GLN A 285 -13.45 9.94 -14.27
N VAL A 286 -13.04 8.76 -13.80
CA VAL A 286 -12.45 8.58 -12.46
C VAL A 286 -11.18 9.42 -12.32
N ARG A 287 -10.28 9.40 -13.31
CA ARG A 287 -9.04 10.21 -13.26
C ARG A 287 -9.32 11.69 -13.20
N GLU A 288 -10.24 12.18 -14.03
CA GLU A 288 -10.61 13.59 -14.04
C GLU A 288 -11.26 14.01 -12.71
N GLN A 289 -12.17 13.20 -12.15
CA GLN A 289 -12.75 13.45 -10.83
C GLN A 289 -11.67 13.56 -9.76
N GLN A 290 -10.71 12.62 -9.69
CA GLN A 290 -9.63 12.68 -8.71
C GLN A 290 -8.79 13.97 -8.87
N LEU A 291 -8.41 14.31 -10.09
CA LEU A 291 -7.59 15.51 -10.37
C LEU A 291 -8.33 16.82 -10.05
N GLN A 292 -9.64 16.88 -10.30
CA GLN A 292 -10.45 18.07 -10.02
C GLN A 292 -10.59 18.37 -8.53
N THR A 293 -10.42 17.37 -7.67
CA THR A 293 -10.47 17.54 -6.21
C THR A 293 -9.17 18.06 -5.60
N LEU A 294 -8.09 18.15 -6.39
CA LEU A 294 -6.79 18.61 -5.92
C LEU A 294 -6.65 20.14 -5.97
N ASP A 295 -5.75 20.66 -5.15
CA ASP A 295 -5.45 22.09 -5.12
C ASP A 295 -4.94 22.58 -6.48
N LYS A 296 -5.46 23.74 -6.88
CA LYS A 296 -5.15 24.40 -8.15
C LYS A 296 -3.98 25.37 -7.93
N GLY A 297 -2.76 24.91 -8.15
CA GLY A 297 -1.57 25.76 -8.04
C GLY A 297 -0.27 25.00 -8.23
N LYS A 298 0.84 25.75 -8.35
CA LYS A 298 2.18 25.17 -8.25
C LYS A 298 2.62 25.21 -6.79
N PRO A 299 3.00 24.08 -6.18
CA PRO A 299 3.46 24.09 -4.80
C PRO A 299 4.77 24.86 -4.67
N SER A 300 5.02 25.37 -3.46
CA SER A 300 6.38 25.79 -3.09
C SER A 300 7.27 24.54 -3.02
N LEU A 301 8.43 24.62 -3.69
CA LEU A 301 9.49 23.61 -3.62
C LEU A 301 10.70 24.14 -2.83
N GLN A 302 10.47 25.11 -1.93
CA GLN A 302 11.53 25.62 -1.06
C GLN A 302 12.11 24.50 -0.19
N GLY A 303 13.44 24.43 -0.10
CA GLY A 303 14.15 23.36 0.62
C GLY A 303 14.23 22.03 -0.16
N PHE A 304 13.79 22.01 -1.42
CA PHE A 304 13.98 20.89 -2.33
C PHE A 304 14.93 21.28 -3.47
N LYS A 305 15.84 20.36 -3.80
CA LYS A 305 16.76 20.48 -4.94
C LYS A 305 16.30 19.56 -6.06
N GLN A 306 16.19 20.10 -7.27
CA GLN A 306 15.88 19.29 -8.45
C GLN A 306 17.08 18.41 -8.80
N VAL A 307 16.82 17.12 -8.98
CA VAL A 307 17.86 16.13 -9.32
C VAL A 307 17.57 15.39 -10.63
N ILE A 308 16.31 15.37 -11.08
CA ILE A 308 15.90 14.86 -12.40
C ILE A 308 15.04 15.92 -13.07
N THR A 309 15.32 16.14 -14.35
CA THR A 309 14.65 17.07 -15.25
C THR A 309 13.95 16.31 -16.37
N GLU A 310 13.17 17.02 -17.17
CA GLU A 310 12.49 16.45 -18.34
C GLU A 310 13.45 15.83 -19.36
N LYS A 311 14.74 16.20 -19.32
CA LYS A 311 15.78 15.71 -20.22
C LYS A 311 16.34 14.35 -19.83
N ASP A 312 16.16 13.95 -18.58
CA ASP A 312 16.79 12.76 -18.00
C ASP A 312 16.06 11.45 -18.37
N ASN A 313 15.02 11.51 -19.21
CA ASN A 313 14.24 10.38 -19.74
C ASN A 313 13.97 9.28 -18.69
N LEU A 314 13.38 9.68 -17.56
CA LEU A 314 13.20 8.79 -16.40
C LEU A 314 12.39 7.52 -16.70
N LEU A 315 11.39 7.62 -17.58
CA LEU A 315 10.57 6.51 -18.04
C LEU A 315 10.43 6.61 -19.56
N ASN A 316 10.54 5.50 -20.28
CA ASN A 316 10.16 5.45 -21.69
C ASN A 316 8.65 5.29 -21.84
N ASN A 317 8.09 5.67 -22.99
CA ASN A 317 6.64 5.56 -23.27
C ASN A 317 6.07 4.13 -23.06
N ALA A 318 6.89 3.09 -23.29
CA ALA A 318 6.50 1.70 -23.06
C ALA A 318 6.34 1.36 -21.56
N ASP A 319 7.05 2.07 -20.68
CA ASP A 319 7.05 1.82 -19.23
C ASP A 319 5.78 2.37 -18.58
N THR A 320 5.21 3.46 -19.14
CA THR A 320 4.00 4.07 -18.60
C THR A 320 2.71 3.30 -18.94
N ALA A 321 2.72 2.53 -20.04
CA ALA A 321 1.61 1.64 -20.39
C ALA A 321 1.40 0.52 -19.36
N TYR A 322 2.48 0.05 -18.72
CA TYR A 322 2.42 -0.98 -17.69
C TYR A 322 1.66 -0.52 -16.44
N TYR A 323 1.87 0.73 -16.01
CA TYR A 323 1.27 1.32 -14.81
C TYR A 323 -0.14 1.90 -15.02
N ASN A 324 -0.60 1.95 -16.27
CA ASN A 324 -1.92 2.46 -16.66
C ASN A 324 -3.09 1.70 -16.01
N ASN A 325 -2.89 0.44 -15.61
CA ASN A 325 -3.85 -0.42 -14.90
C ASN A 325 -4.12 -0.03 -13.45
N ILE A 326 -3.14 0.57 -12.77
CA ILE A 326 -3.18 0.79 -11.32
C ILE A 326 -3.35 2.27 -10.96
N ALA A 327 -2.98 3.18 -11.86
CA ALA A 327 -3.01 4.61 -11.61
C ALA A 327 -4.37 5.23 -11.96
N TYR A 328 -5.22 5.35 -10.94
CA TYR A 328 -6.44 6.16 -10.93
C TYR A 328 -6.24 7.48 -10.18
N HIS A 329 -5.21 7.57 -9.34
CA HIS A 329 -4.92 8.72 -8.49
C HIS A 329 -3.48 9.26 -8.68
N PRO A 330 -3.29 10.58 -8.65
CA PRO A 330 -1.99 11.25 -8.76
C PRO A 330 -0.86 10.71 -7.88
N LYS A 331 -1.15 10.39 -6.62
CA LYS A 331 -0.14 9.86 -5.69
C LYS A 331 0.36 8.46 -6.05
N GLN A 332 -0.41 7.66 -6.80
CA GLN A 332 0.05 6.36 -7.29
C GLN A 332 1.14 6.53 -8.35
N TRP A 333 0.95 7.46 -9.28
CA TRP A 333 1.98 7.85 -10.24
C TRP A 333 3.21 8.43 -9.55
N ALA A 334 3.03 9.28 -8.55
CA ALA A 334 4.16 9.82 -7.80
C ALA A 334 4.99 8.70 -7.13
N SER A 335 4.35 7.69 -6.55
CA SER A 335 5.06 6.54 -5.97
C SER A 335 5.88 5.78 -7.03
N VAL A 336 5.29 5.49 -8.19
CA VAL A 336 5.98 4.85 -9.33
C VAL A 336 7.18 5.68 -9.80
N LEU A 337 6.97 6.99 -9.99
CA LEU A 337 8.00 7.91 -10.46
C LEU A 337 9.11 8.12 -9.44
N SER A 338 8.79 8.20 -8.14
CA SER A 338 9.78 8.25 -7.06
C SER A 338 10.64 6.98 -7.03
N ASN A 339 10.06 5.81 -7.23
CA ASN A 339 10.81 4.55 -7.30
C ASN A 339 11.69 4.49 -8.54
N ALA A 340 11.17 4.87 -9.71
CA ALA A 340 11.97 4.97 -10.93
C ALA A 340 13.15 5.94 -10.75
N ALA A 341 12.91 7.10 -10.11
CA ALA A 341 13.95 8.08 -9.80
C ALA A 341 15.03 7.51 -8.89
N ASN A 342 14.65 6.76 -7.86
CA ASN A 342 15.60 6.12 -6.95
C ASN A 342 16.51 5.12 -7.67
N LEU A 343 15.96 4.35 -8.59
CA LEU A 343 16.72 3.39 -9.41
C LEU A 343 17.62 4.10 -10.42
N TYR A 344 17.12 5.15 -11.10
CA TYR A 344 17.89 5.96 -12.03
C TYR A 344 19.11 6.60 -11.37
N MET A 345 18.97 7.05 -10.12
CA MET A 345 20.07 7.64 -9.34
C MET A 345 21.00 6.61 -8.67
N GLU A 346 20.75 5.30 -8.86
CA GLU A 346 21.48 4.21 -8.20
C GLU A 346 21.59 4.39 -6.68
N MET A 347 20.51 4.86 -6.05
CA MET A 347 20.54 5.21 -4.62
C MET A 347 20.69 3.97 -3.73
N ASP A 348 21.50 4.10 -2.67
CA ASP A 348 21.64 3.05 -1.66
C ASP A 348 20.28 2.63 -1.06
N THR A 349 20.11 1.32 -0.87
CA THR A 349 18.84 0.73 -0.41
C THR A 349 18.39 1.32 0.94
N LYS A 350 19.30 1.57 1.88
CA LYS A 350 18.96 2.17 3.18
C LYS A 350 18.44 3.60 3.03
N LYS A 351 19.02 4.38 2.12
CA LYS A 351 18.53 5.73 1.81
C LYS A 351 17.14 5.69 1.18
N ILE A 352 16.90 4.78 0.25
CA ILE A 352 15.56 4.56 -0.37
C ILE A 352 14.52 4.25 0.70
N ILE A 353 14.83 3.31 1.61
CA ILE A 353 13.93 2.90 2.69
C ILE A 353 13.57 4.06 3.60
N ASN A 354 14.58 4.79 4.09
CA ASN A 354 14.36 5.91 5.01
C ASN A 354 13.44 6.98 4.39
N ARG A 355 13.61 7.25 3.09
CA ARG A 355 12.78 8.22 2.36
C ARG A 355 11.35 7.73 2.20
N LEU A 356 11.16 6.48 1.80
CA LEU A 356 9.83 5.90 1.64
C LEU A 356 9.09 5.80 2.99
N GLN A 357 9.80 5.48 4.07
CA GLN A 357 9.26 5.56 5.44
C GLN A 357 8.81 6.98 5.78
N ALA A 358 9.68 7.98 5.57
CA ALA A 358 9.33 9.37 5.83
C ALA A 358 8.10 9.82 5.02
N ASN A 359 8.02 9.45 3.75
CA ASN A 359 6.87 9.78 2.90
C ASN A 359 5.57 9.05 3.32
N ALA A 360 5.67 7.87 3.92
CA ALA A 360 4.51 7.14 4.46
C ALA A 360 3.98 7.76 5.77
N MET A 361 4.90 8.25 6.61
CA MET A 361 4.61 8.75 7.95
C MET A 361 4.06 10.18 7.94
N TYR A 362 4.61 11.03 7.07
CA TYR A 362 4.35 12.45 7.06
C TYR A 362 3.43 12.87 5.91
N SER A 363 2.90 14.09 6.01
CA SER A 363 1.92 14.62 5.06
C SER A 363 2.41 14.57 3.61
N SER A 364 1.47 14.29 2.70
CA SER A 364 1.68 14.34 1.25
C SER A 364 0.60 15.21 0.63
N ALA A 365 1.02 16.27 -0.06
CA ALA A 365 0.12 17.17 -0.77
C ALA A 365 0.20 16.90 -2.27
N ALA A 366 -0.95 16.96 -2.95
CA ALA A 366 -1.04 16.80 -4.39
C ALA A 366 -1.77 17.99 -5.01
N TYR A 367 -1.25 18.47 -6.12
CA TYR A 367 -1.75 19.64 -6.85
C TYR A 367 -1.94 19.25 -8.31
N ALA A 368 -2.98 19.79 -8.94
CA ALA A 368 -3.24 19.53 -10.35
C ALA A 368 -3.73 20.78 -11.07
N THR A 369 -3.19 20.99 -12.27
CA THR A 369 -3.60 22.07 -13.17
C THR A 369 -3.93 21.48 -14.53
N LYS A 370 -5.15 21.73 -15.02
CA LYS A 370 -5.57 21.28 -16.36
C LYS A 370 -4.80 22.06 -17.43
N LEU A 371 -4.07 21.36 -18.29
CA LEU A 371 -3.32 21.94 -19.41
C LEU A 371 -4.15 21.93 -20.70
N SER A 372 -4.91 20.85 -20.92
CA SER A 372 -5.77 20.66 -22.07
C SER A 372 -6.98 19.78 -21.73
N ALA A 373 -7.77 19.40 -22.74
CA ALA A 373 -8.90 18.48 -22.54
C ALA A 373 -8.45 17.14 -21.91
N ASN A 374 -7.27 16.65 -22.28
CA ASN A 374 -6.77 15.33 -21.88
C ASN A 374 -5.52 15.37 -21.00
N GLU A 375 -4.91 16.53 -20.81
CA GLU A 375 -3.62 16.62 -20.10
C GLU A 375 -3.70 17.51 -18.87
N TRP A 376 -3.06 17.04 -17.81
CA TRP A 376 -2.95 17.72 -16.53
C TRP A 376 -1.50 17.78 -16.10
N GLU A 377 -1.04 18.94 -15.64
CA GLU A 377 0.20 19.05 -14.88
C GLU A 377 -0.10 18.69 -13.44
N VAL A 378 0.66 17.76 -12.89
CA VAL A 378 0.46 17.22 -11.55
C VAL A 378 1.75 17.38 -10.76
N TYR A 379 1.61 17.87 -9.54
CA TYR A 379 2.68 17.88 -8.53
C TYR A 379 2.25 17.02 -7.35
N VAL A 380 3.17 16.22 -6.83
CA VAL A 380 3.02 15.55 -5.53
C VAL A 380 4.24 15.89 -4.69
N VAL A 381 4.01 16.50 -3.54
CA VAL A 381 5.04 16.92 -2.59
C VAL A 381 4.89 16.07 -1.34
N ASN A 382 5.88 15.22 -1.09
CA ASN A 382 5.99 14.42 0.11
C ASN A 382 7.02 15.05 1.06
N ASN A 383 7.21 14.46 2.23
CA ASN A 383 8.17 14.99 3.18
C ASN A 383 9.64 14.89 2.72
N ALA A 384 10.03 13.84 1.98
CA ALA A 384 11.41 13.61 1.56
C ALA A 384 11.68 13.90 0.07
N ASP A 385 10.64 13.91 -0.76
CA ASP A 385 10.76 14.17 -2.21
C ASP A 385 9.52 14.88 -2.77
N ALA A 386 9.69 15.41 -3.98
CA ALA A 386 8.59 15.91 -4.78
C ALA A 386 8.71 15.43 -6.22
N VAL A 387 7.57 15.22 -6.87
CA VAL A 387 7.45 14.78 -8.26
C VAL A 387 6.56 15.74 -9.01
N ARG A 388 6.95 16.09 -10.24
CA ARG A 388 6.10 16.75 -11.23
C ARG A 388 6.00 15.88 -12.47
N TYR A 389 4.83 15.79 -13.07
CA TYR A 389 4.64 15.16 -14.37
C TYR A 389 3.42 15.74 -15.09
N THR A 390 3.40 15.64 -16.42
CA THR A 390 2.20 15.82 -17.21
C THR A 390 1.53 14.47 -17.39
N TRP A 391 0.23 14.38 -17.09
CA TRP A 391 -0.55 13.16 -17.20
C TRP A 391 -1.62 13.30 -18.27
N ASN A 392 -1.54 12.47 -19.30
CA ASN A 392 -2.61 12.29 -20.26
C ASN A 392 -3.65 11.31 -19.68
N ILE A 393 -4.79 11.83 -19.24
CA ILE A 393 -5.81 11.01 -18.56
C ILE A 393 -6.50 10.02 -19.50
N GLN A 394 -6.52 10.31 -20.80
CA GLN A 394 -7.13 9.49 -21.84
C GLN A 394 -6.33 8.22 -22.13
N THR A 395 -5.00 8.35 -22.21
CA THR A 395 -4.10 7.23 -22.53
C THR A 395 -3.47 6.64 -21.28
N GLY A 396 -3.42 7.40 -20.19
CA GLY A 396 -2.72 7.09 -18.95
C GLY A 396 -1.23 7.42 -18.97
N HIS A 397 -0.67 7.84 -20.11
CA HIS A 397 0.76 8.13 -20.23
C HIS A 397 1.16 9.35 -19.42
N VAL A 398 2.35 9.30 -18.82
CA VAL A 398 2.99 10.42 -18.14
C VAL A 398 4.27 10.83 -18.86
N HIS A 399 4.54 12.12 -18.91
CA HIS A 399 5.75 12.69 -19.50
C HIS A 399 6.14 14.00 -18.80
N ASN A 400 7.20 14.68 -19.26
CA ASN A 400 7.74 15.90 -18.65
C ASN A 400 7.99 15.70 -17.15
N ILE A 401 8.72 14.64 -16.80
CA ILE A 401 8.92 14.29 -15.40
C ILE A 401 10.00 15.19 -14.79
N GLY A 402 9.72 15.73 -13.61
CA GLY A 402 10.69 16.37 -12.74
C GLY A 402 10.71 15.69 -11.38
N PHE A 403 11.90 15.58 -10.78
CA PHE A 403 12.08 14.99 -9.46
C PHE A 403 12.96 15.88 -8.59
N TRP A 404 12.55 16.07 -7.34
CA TRP A 404 13.28 16.84 -6.36
C TRP A 404 13.50 16.03 -5.08
N LEU A 405 14.65 16.24 -4.46
CA LEU A 405 15.00 15.73 -3.15
C LEU A 405 15.07 16.86 -2.14
N LYS A 406 14.58 16.63 -0.92
CA LYS A 406 14.75 17.60 0.17
C LYS A 406 16.23 17.75 0.50
N GLU A 407 16.72 18.98 0.63
CA GLU A 407 18.15 19.30 0.74
C GLU A 407 18.82 18.66 1.96
N ALA A 408 18.10 18.51 3.07
CA ALA A 408 18.59 17.82 4.27
C ALA A 408 18.70 16.28 4.12
N GLY A 409 18.27 15.72 2.99
CA GLY A 409 18.29 14.29 2.67
C GLY A 409 19.22 13.90 1.50
N LEU A 410 20.00 14.85 0.96
CA LEU A 410 21.12 14.58 0.05
C LEU A 410 22.35 14.19 0.86
#